data_AF-M0IH86-F1
#
_entry.id   AF-M0IH86-F1
#
_cell.length_a   1.000
_cell.length_b   1.000
_cell.length_c   1.000
_cell.angle_alpha   90.00
_cell.angle_beta   90.00
_cell.angle_gamma   90.00
#
_symmetry.space_group_name_H-M   'P 1'
#
loop_
_entity.id
_entity.type
_entity.pdbx_description
1 polymer ?
#
loop_
_entity_poly.entity_id
_entity_poly.type
_entity_poly.pdbx_seq_one_letter_code
_entity_poly.pdbx_strand_id
1 'polypeptide(L)'
;MTRFEADTPRERRKLFADAVVAHRNRGSAFLTIEADRNPDIDGEGPGPWIQFAEETFNMDVTDEELDRLKDLLSEFPDFRIDQLESPDEAEGTNIKITARSDANRLAGFADRVFQAVYDRDDDYNAWVCAI
;
A
#
# COMPACT_ATOMS: atom_id res chain seq x y z
N MET A 1 -9.73 -16.93 -3.65
CA MET A 1 -8.40 -16.74 -4.25
C MET A 1 -8.42 -16.95 -5.76
N THR A 2 -8.64 -15.87 -6.49
CA THR A 2 -8.34 -15.74 -7.91
C THR A 2 -6.85 -15.47 -8.12
N ARG A 3 -6.40 -15.42 -9.38
CA ARG A 3 -5.01 -15.05 -9.74
C ARG A 3 -4.59 -13.67 -9.20
N PHE A 4 -5.55 -12.80 -8.89
CA PHE A 4 -5.31 -11.39 -8.58
C PHE A 4 -5.67 -11.03 -7.15
N GLU A 5 -6.07 -11.98 -6.31
CA GLU A 5 -6.45 -11.73 -4.91
C GLU A 5 -5.76 -12.74 -3.98
N ALA A 6 -5.55 -12.38 -2.72
CA ALA A 6 -4.99 -13.25 -1.69
C ALA A 6 -5.41 -12.80 -0.29
N ASP A 7 -5.60 -13.75 0.63
CA ASP A 7 -6.07 -13.53 2.00
C ASP A 7 -5.11 -14.08 3.07
N THR A 8 -4.02 -14.75 2.68
CA THR A 8 -2.96 -15.15 3.61
C THR A 8 -1.72 -14.27 3.45
N PRO A 9 -0.93 -14.03 4.54
CA PRO A 9 0.26 -13.18 4.47
C PRO A 9 1.32 -13.66 3.46
N ARG A 10 1.40 -14.98 3.26
CA ARG A 10 2.33 -15.57 2.29
C ARG A 10 1.87 -15.29 0.86
N GLU A 11 0.57 -15.48 0.59
CA GLU A 11 0.02 -15.33 -0.75
C GLU A 11 -0.09 -13.85 -1.13
N ARG A 12 -0.44 -12.95 -0.21
CA ARG A 12 -0.43 -11.49 -0.46
C ARG A 12 0.95 -10.98 -0.82
N ARG A 13 1.98 -11.30 -0.03
CA ARG A 13 3.36 -10.89 -0.35
C ARG A 13 3.84 -11.44 -1.69
N LYS A 14 3.47 -12.68 -2.04
CA LYS A 14 3.76 -13.25 -3.36
C LYS A 14 3.02 -12.49 -4.46
N LEU A 15 1.73 -12.25 -4.29
CA LEU A 15 0.89 -11.52 -5.25
C LEU A 15 1.45 -10.12 -5.53
N PHE A 16 1.78 -9.37 -4.47
CA PHE A 16 2.33 -8.01 -4.60
C PHE A 16 3.70 -8.02 -5.27
N ALA A 17 4.59 -8.97 -4.94
CA ALA A 17 5.89 -9.08 -5.56
C ALA A 17 5.77 -9.42 -7.06
N ASP A 18 4.90 -10.38 -7.40
CA ASP A 18 4.62 -10.77 -8.79
C ASP A 18 4.01 -9.58 -9.57
N ALA A 19 3.17 -8.76 -8.93
CA ALA A 19 2.61 -7.54 -9.52
C ALA A 19 3.67 -6.46 -9.79
N VAL A 20 4.59 -6.21 -8.84
CA VAL A 20 5.71 -5.27 -9.03
C VAL A 20 6.60 -5.71 -10.21
N VAL A 21 6.91 -7.01 -10.31
CA VAL A 21 7.68 -7.56 -11.43
C VAL A 21 6.92 -7.37 -12.75
N ALA A 22 5.63 -7.67 -12.77
CA ALA A 22 4.80 -7.51 -13.97
C ALA A 22 4.71 -6.05 -14.43
N HIS A 23 4.49 -5.11 -13.51
CA HIS A 23 4.46 -3.67 -13.77
C HIS A 23 5.78 -3.20 -14.41
N ARG A 24 6.92 -3.54 -13.80
CA ARG A 24 8.25 -3.17 -14.31
C ARG A 24 8.52 -3.75 -15.70
N ASN A 25 8.15 -5.01 -15.93
CA ASN A 25 8.36 -5.66 -17.22
C ASN A 25 7.48 -5.08 -18.35
N ARG A 26 6.29 -4.60 -18.00
CA ARG A 26 5.34 -4.02 -18.97
C ARG A 26 5.59 -2.53 -19.22
N GLY A 27 6.27 -1.84 -18.30
CA GLY A 27 6.42 -0.39 -18.35
C GLY A 27 5.09 0.34 -18.17
N SER A 28 4.20 -0.23 -17.35
CA SER A 28 2.88 0.33 -17.10
C SER A 28 2.99 1.62 -16.29
N ALA A 29 1.98 2.49 -16.38
CA ALA A 29 1.99 3.78 -15.69
C ALA A 29 2.04 3.63 -14.16
N PHE A 30 1.33 2.64 -13.62
CA PHE A 30 1.29 2.34 -12.20
C PHE A 30 0.78 0.90 -11.98
N LEU A 31 0.88 0.42 -10.75
CA LEU A 31 0.09 -0.69 -10.24
C LEU A 31 -0.69 -0.24 -8.99
N THR A 32 -1.88 -0.79 -8.78
CA THR A 32 -2.69 -0.49 -7.59
C THR A 32 -3.04 -1.78 -6.86
N ILE A 33 -2.80 -1.79 -5.55
CA ILE A 33 -3.20 -2.84 -4.60
C ILE A 33 -4.32 -2.27 -3.75
N GLU A 34 -5.41 -3.01 -3.61
CA GLU A 34 -6.56 -2.66 -2.79
C GLU A 34 -6.78 -3.75 -1.74
N ALA A 35 -7.36 -3.38 -0.60
CA ALA A 35 -7.80 -4.31 0.42
C ALA A 35 -9.30 -4.17 0.69
N ASP A 36 -9.90 -5.21 1.25
CA ASP A 36 -11.30 -5.19 1.63
C ASP A 36 -11.62 -3.99 2.55
N ARG A 37 -12.81 -3.43 2.33
CA ARG A 37 -13.36 -2.38 3.18
C ARG A 37 -13.82 -2.98 4.49
N ASN A 38 -13.38 -2.40 5.60
CA ASN A 38 -13.89 -2.67 6.93
C ASN A 38 -14.71 -1.45 7.40
N PRO A 39 -16.05 -1.53 7.47
CA PRO A 39 -16.90 -0.41 7.87
C PRO A 39 -16.60 0.17 9.26
N ASP A 40 -16.05 -0.64 10.17
CA ASP A 40 -15.72 -0.21 11.53
C ASP A 40 -14.43 0.63 11.57
N ILE A 41 -13.58 0.52 10.55
CA ILE A 41 -12.29 1.22 10.43
C ILE A 41 -12.39 2.36 9.41
N ASP A 42 -12.93 2.08 8.23
CA ASP A 42 -12.91 3.00 7.08
C ASP A 42 -14.08 4.00 7.06
N GLY A 43 -15.02 3.88 8.02
CA GLY A 43 -16.23 4.69 8.05
C GLY A 43 -17.04 4.55 6.76
N GLU A 44 -17.50 5.67 6.20
CA GLU A 44 -18.25 5.70 4.93
C GLU A 44 -17.36 5.70 3.67
N GLY A 45 -16.03 5.75 3.84
CA GLY A 45 -15.05 5.78 2.75
C GLY A 45 -14.89 4.43 2.04
N PRO A 46 -14.17 4.42 0.89
CA PRO A 46 -13.72 3.18 0.27
C PRO A 46 -12.70 2.46 1.16
N GLY A 47 -12.43 1.19 0.85
CA GLY A 47 -11.30 0.47 1.47
C GLY A 47 -9.95 1.10 1.10
N PRO A 48 -8.88 0.80 1.86
CA PRO A 48 -7.57 1.38 1.64
C PRO A 48 -6.95 0.83 0.36
N TRP A 49 -6.09 1.65 -0.24
CA TRP A 49 -5.37 1.33 -1.46
C TRP A 49 -3.94 1.84 -1.39
N ILE A 50 -3.06 1.17 -2.11
CA ILE A 50 -1.66 1.57 -2.29
C ILE A 50 -1.36 1.50 -3.78
N GLN A 51 -0.90 2.61 -4.33
CA GLN A 51 -0.41 2.67 -5.71
C GLN A 51 1.12 2.67 -5.71
N PHE A 52 1.73 1.99 -6.68
CA PHE A 52 3.16 2.03 -6.92
C PHE A 52 3.44 2.37 -8.38
N ALA A 53 4.28 3.37 -8.60
CA ALA A 53 4.71 3.81 -9.93
C ALA A 53 6.19 4.17 -9.87
N GLU A 54 6.96 3.68 -10.84
CA GLU A 54 8.42 3.85 -10.92
C GLU A 54 9.13 3.30 -9.66
N GLU A 55 9.40 4.17 -8.69
CA GLU A 55 10.02 3.86 -7.40
C GLU A 55 9.25 4.49 -6.23
N THR A 56 7.99 4.87 -6.42
CA THR A 56 7.22 5.65 -5.47
C THR A 56 5.92 4.95 -5.10
N PHE A 57 5.70 4.77 -3.80
CA PHE A 57 4.38 4.46 -3.27
C PHE A 57 3.57 5.73 -3.12
N ASN A 58 2.29 5.66 -3.48
CA ASN A 58 1.30 6.70 -3.30
C ASN A 58 0.11 6.12 -2.52
N MET A 59 -0.34 6.85 -1.50
CA MET A 59 -1.45 6.43 -0.62
C MET A 59 -2.03 7.65 0.09
N ASP A 60 -3.28 7.55 0.53
CA ASP A 60 -3.92 8.53 1.39
C ASP A 60 -3.97 8.01 2.82
N VAL A 61 -3.69 8.88 3.78
CA VAL A 61 -3.74 8.54 5.21
C VAL A 61 -4.41 9.66 6.02
N THR A 62 -5.06 9.30 7.09
CA THR A 62 -5.44 10.22 8.18
C THR A 62 -4.22 10.65 8.99
N ASP A 63 -4.38 11.63 9.89
CA ASP A 63 -3.30 12.06 10.79
C ASP A 63 -2.79 10.92 11.69
N GLU A 64 -3.70 10.08 12.19
CA GLU A 64 -3.33 8.93 13.04
C GLU A 64 -2.59 7.86 12.24
N GLU A 65 -3.03 7.59 11.02
CA GLU A 65 -2.38 6.66 10.09
C GLU A 65 -1.00 7.18 9.66
N LEU A 66 -0.84 8.50 9.48
CA LEU A 66 0.45 9.11 9.16
C LEU A 66 1.47 8.87 10.28
N ASP A 67 1.06 8.96 11.54
CA ASP A 67 1.96 8.69 12.65
C ASP A 67 2.35 7.20 12.71
N ARG A 68 1.40 6.28 12.49
CA ARG A 68 1.70 4.84 12.35
C ARG A 68 2.64 4.56 11.17
N LEU A 69 2.48 5.26 10.05
CA LEU A 69 3.33 5.14 8.88
C LEU A 69 4.77 5.61 9.15
N LYS A 70 4.96 6.71 9.89
CA LYS A 70 6.30 7.18 10.29
C LYS A 70 6.99 6.15 11.18
N ASP A 71 6.27 5.54 12.11
CA ASP A 71 6.80 4.48 12.96
C ASP A 71 7.20 3.26 12.11
N LEU A 72 6.34 2.83 11.18
CA LEU A 72 6.65 1.74 10.25
C LEU A 72 7.90 2.05 9.41
N LEU A 73 8.06 3.27 8.91
CA LEU A 73 9.22 3.67 8.10
C LEU A 73 10.55 3.57 8.86
N SER A 74 10.54 3.59 10.19
CA SER A 74 11.76 3.33 10.98
C SER A 74 12.31 1.91 10.78
N GLU A 75 11.46 0.94 10.40
CA GLU A 75 11.84 -0.42 10.03
C GLU A 75 12.37 -0.52 8.58
N PHE A 76 12.12 0.50 7.74
CA PHE A 76 12.46 0.55 6.32
C PHE A 76 13.36 1.75 5.99
N PRO A 77 14.65 1.73 6.39
CA PRO A 77 15.53 2.91 6.33
C PRO A 77 15.83 3.45 4.91
N ASP A 78 15.55 2.67 3.87
CA ASP A 78 15.72 3.08 2.47
C ASP A 78 14.46 3.73 1.87
N PHE A 79 13.39 3.82 2.66
CA PHE A 79 12.09 4.34 2.25
C PHE A 79 11.93 5.72 2.86
N ARG A 80 11.54 6.71 2.05
CA ARG A 80 11.46 8.11 2.49
C ARG A 80 10.21 8.77 1.99
N ILE A 81 9.52 9.47 2.88
CA ILE A 81 8.46 10.41 2.50
C ILE A 81 9.12 11.53 1.69
N ASP A 82 8.70 11.66 0.44
CA ASP A 82 9.16 12.68 -0.50
C ASP A 82 8.14 13.83 -0.60
N GLN A 83 6.84 13.51 -0.46
CA GLN A 83 5.76 14.49 -0.57
C GLN A 83 4.62 14.19 0.41
N LEU A 84 4.04 15.26 0.95
CA LEU A 84 2.81 15.28 1.74
C LEU A 84 1.90 16.39 1.18
N GLU A 85 0.68 16.05 0.78
CA GLU A 85 -0.33 17.00 0.30
C GLU A 85 -1.64 16.80 1.07
N SER A 86 -2.00 17.77 1.90
CA SER A 86 -3.24 17.78 2.68
C SER A 86 -4.19 18.83 2.08
N PRO A 87 -5.30 18.44 1.44
CA PRO A 87 -6.29 19.37 0.93
C PRO A 87 -7.09 20.02 2.06
N ASP A 88 -7.52 21.28 1.88
CA ASP A 88 -8.35 21.97 2.89
C ASP A 88 -9.78 21.40 3.00
N GLU A 89 -10.26 20.71 1.96
CA GLU A 89 -11.63 20.19 1.85
C GLU A 89 -11.74 18.67 2.11
N ALA A 90 -10.65 18.01 2.49
CA ALA A 90 -10.62 16.57 2.75
C ALA A 90 -9.84 16.26 4.02
N GLU A 91 -10.27 15.25 4.76
CA GLU A 91 -9.62 14.84 6.02
C GLU A 91 -8.33 14.02 5.79
N GLY A 92 -8.09 13.54 4.57
CA GLY A 92 -6.94 12.72 4.22
C GLY A 92 -5.74 13.54 3.71
N THR A 93 -4.54 13.11 4.08
CA THR A 93 -3.27 13.57 3.52
C THR A 93 -2.77 12.56 2.49
N ASN A 94 -2.54 13.01 1.27
CA ASN A 94 -1.86 12.21 0.26
C ASN A 94 -0.35 12.18 0.52
N ILE A 95 0.25 10.99 0.42
CA ILE A 95 1.66 10.75 0.71
C ILE A 95 2.34 10.07 -0.45
N LYS A 96 3.54 10.55 -0.77
CA LYS A 96 4.48 9.85 -1.65
C LYS A 96 5.72 9.40 -0.92
N ILE A 97 6.04 8.11 -1.07
CA ILE A 97 7.21 7.49 -0.46
C ILE A 97 8.11 6.92 -1.55
N THR A 98 9.31 7.47 -1.70
CA THR A 98 10.33 6.88 -2.58
C THR A 98 10.92 5.63 -1.93
N ALA A 99 11.00 4.55 -2.69
CA ALA A 99 11.45 3.24 -2.28
C ALA A 99 12.16 2.50 -3.43
N ARG A 100 13.49 2.65 -3.51
CA ARG A 100 14.31 1.89 -4.47
C ARG A 100 14.69 0.53 -3.87
N SER A 101 13.87 -0.49 -4.13
CA SER A 101 14.13 -1.84 -3.64
C SER A 101 13.68 -2.95 -4.58
N ASP A 102 14.01 -4.20 -4.22
CA ASP A 102 13.55 -5.38 -4.93
C ASP A 102 12.05 -5.66 -4.67
N ALA A 103 11.45 -6.49 -5.52
CA ALA A 103 10.01 -6.74 -5.48
C ALA A 103 9.53 -7.38 -4.16
N ASN A 104 10.35 -8.21 -3.51
CA ASN A 104 9.98 -8.85 -2.25
C ASN A 104 9.95 -7.84 -1.11
N ARG A 105 10.93 -6.93 -1.08
CA ARG A 105 10.98 -5.86 -0.07
C ARG A 105 9.85 -4.85 -0.25
N LEU A 106 9.53 -4.47 -1.49
CA LEU A 106 8.40 -3.61 -1.82
C LEU A 106 7.05 -4.27 -1.44
N ALA A 107 6.89 -5.57 -1.75
CA ALA A 107 5.72 -6.33 -1.37
C ALA A 107 5.55 -6.45 0.16
N GLY A 108 6.65 -6.70 0.87
CA GLY A 108 6.64 -6.74 2.33
C GLY A 108 6.27 -5.41 2.95
N PHE A 109 6.75 -4.30 2.39
CA PHE A 109 6.33 -2.97 2.84
C PHE A 109 4.84 -2.74 2.61
N ALA A 110 4.32 -3.02 1.41
CA ALA A 110 2.90 -2.85 1.10
C ALA A 110 1.99 -3.67 2.03
N ASP A 111 2.31 -4.94 2.27
CA ASP A 111 1.57 -5.80 3.22
C ASP A 111 1.61 -5.23 4.64
N ARG A 112 2.77 -4.72 5.09
CA ARG A 112 2.89 -4.08 6.40
C ARG A 112 2.15 -2.75 6.51
N VAL A 113 2.03 -1.97 5.44
CA VAL A 113 1.22 -0.74 5.43
C VAL A 113 -0.25 -1.09 5.69
N PHE A 114 -0.81 -2.09 4.99
CA PHE A 114 -2.19 -2.52 5.28
C PHE A 114 -2.39 -2.94 6.74
N GLN A 115 -1.47 -3.71 7.28
CA GLN A 115 -1.61 -4.19 8.66
C GLN A 115 -1.36 -3.12 9.73
N ALA A 116 -0.25 -2.40 9.62
CA ALA A 116 0.23 -1.51 10.67
C ALA A 116 -0.28 -0.07 10.55
N VAL A 117 -0.68 0.36 9.34
CA VAL A 117 -1.19 1.71 9.10
C VAL A 117 -2.72 1.67 9.01
N TYR A 118 -3.27 0.80 8.15
CA TYR A 118 -4.71 0.67 7.93
C TYR A 118 -5.41 -0.35 8.84
N ASP A 119 -4.75 -0.77 9.92
CA ASP A 119 -5.25 -1.68 10.95
C ASP A 119 -5.94 -2.94 10.40
N ARG A 120 -5.36 -3.52 9.35
CA ARG A 120 -5.85 -4.79 8.78
C ARG A 120 -5.34 -5.99 9.56
N ASP A 121 -6.27 -6.88 9.89
CA ASP A 121 -5.98 -8.18 10.50
C ASP A 121 -5.12 -9.06 9.59
N ASP A 122 -4.45 -10.07 10.15
CA ASP A 122 -3.50 -10.90 9.40
C ASP A 122 -4.14 -11.67 8.22
N ASP A 123 -5.44 -11.93 8.28
CA ASP A 123 -6.25 -12.64 7.28
C ASP A 123 -7.01 -11.71 6.33
N TYR A 124 -6.66 -10.41 6.29
CA TYR A 124 -7.28 -9.47 5.35
C TYR A 124 -7.09 -9.92 3.90
N ASN A 125 -8.12 -9.69 3.08
CA ASN A 125 -8.07 -9.98 1.66
C ASN A 125 -7.67 -8.73 0.87
N ALA A 126 -6.81 -8.92 -0.12
CA ALA A 126 -6.27 -7.89 -0.98
C ALA A 126 -6.19 -8.36 -2.43
N TRP A 127 -6.31 -7.42 -3.36
CA TRP A 127 -6.22 -7.71 -4.80
C TRP A 127 -5.46 -6.63 -5.57
N VAL A 128 -5.05 -6.96 -6.79
CA VAL A 128 -4.33 -6.04 -7.69
C VAL A 128 -5.21 -5.68 -8.88
N CYS A 129 -5.58 -4.39 -8.99
CA CYS A 129 -6.55 -3.89 -9.98
C CYS A 129 -5.94 -3.43 -11.31
N ALA A 130 -4.75 -2.83 -11.27
CA ALA A 130 -4.08 -2.26 -12.44
C ALA A 130 -2.64 -2.74 -12.46
N ILE A 131 -2.18 -3.27 -13.62
CA ILE A 131 -0.79 -3.75 -13.85
C ILE A 131 -0.40 -3.59 -15.30
#